data_AF-A0A380S3J0-F1
#
_entry.id   AF-A0A380S3J0-F1
#
_cell.length_a   1.000
_cell.length_b   1.000
_cell.length_c   1.000
_cell.angle_alpha   90.00
_cell.angle_beta   90.00
_cell.angle_gamma   90.00
#
_symmetry.space_group_name_H-M   'P 1'
#
loop_
_entity.id
_entity.type
_entity.pdbx_description
1 polymer ?
#
loop_
_entity_poly.entity_id
_entity_poly.type
_entity_poly.pdbx_seq_one_letter_code
_entity_poly.pdbx_strand_id
1 'polypeptide(L)'
;MVSDVKFQVNKAASDQDLIPAVLNEEFEKKFVKKAKSSAIKLIPISFIVAAVVLVILFLLVYFLKLLAISTIALFCIIFPIYAIYDAFATSKAIKNHDYEFYYGEVVNKTDNGNYQIKGLGDLKVAVLLGKKEYNAGDRVIVARLKDELNIISEE
;
A
#
# COMPACT_ATOMS: atom_id res chain seq x y z
N MET A 1 -19.52 -3.75 -3.51
CA MET A 1 -19.32 -2.56 -2.65
C MET A 1 -17.96 -2.72 -2.00
N VAL A 2 -16.97 -1.91 -2.38
CA VAL A 2 -15.69 -1.86 -1.67
C VAL A 2 -15.98 -1.07 -0.41
N SER A 3 -16.10 -1.76 0.73
CA SER A 3 -16.30 -1.10 2.02
C SER A 3 -15.08 -0.25 2.32
N ASP A 4 -15.32 1.06 2.47
CA ASP A 4 -14.32 2.06 2.82
C ASP A 4 -13.42 1.53 3.95
N VAL A 5 -12.09 1.56 3.75
CA VAL A 5 -11.12 1.03 4.71
C VAL A 5 -11.29 1.69 6.07
N LYS A 6 -11.64 2.99 6.09
CA LYS A 6 -11.95 3.70 7.33
C LYS A 6 -13.16 3.11 8.06
N PHE A 7 -14.20 2.73 7.33
CA PHE A 7 -15.38 2.09 7.90
C PHE A 7 -15.05 0.72 8.50
N GLN A 8 -14.24 -0.08 7.81
CA GLN A 8 -13.85 -1.41 8.29
C GLN A 8 -12.95 -1.32 9.54
N VAL A 9 -12.00 -0.38 9.57
CA VAL A 9 -11.17 -0.12 10.75
C VAL A 9 -12.01 0.35 11.93
N ASN A 10 -12.93 1.30 11.72
CA ASN A 10 -13.81 1.79 12.78
C ASN A 10 -14.73 0.70 13.33
N LYS A 11 -15.23 -0.19 12.46
CA LYS A 11 -16.02 -1.34 12.87
C LYS A 11 -15.17 -2.33 13.69
N ALA A 12 -13.99 -2.70 13.20
CA ALA A 12 -13.07 -3.59 13.92
C ALA A 12 -12.60 -3.00 15.26
N ALA A 13 -12.44 -1.68 15.36
CA ALA A 13 -12.14 -0.99 16.61
C ALA A 13 -13.34 -0.99 17.57
N SER A 14 -14.57 -0.84 17.05
CA SER A 14 -15.80 -0.91 17.86
C SER A 14 -16.06 -2.33 18.38
N ASP A 15 -15.75 -3.34 17.58
CA ASP A 15 -15.87 -4.76 17.91
C ASP A 15 -14.71 -5.27 18.81
N GLN A 16 -13.80 -4.38 19.22
CA GLN A 16 -12.60 -4.67 20.05
C GLN A 16 -11.57 -5.63 19.43
N ASP A 17 -11.71 -5.94 18.15
CA ASP A 17 -10.71 -6.71 17.39
C ASP A 17 -9.45 -5.88 17.08
N LEU A 18 -9.59 -4.55 17.05
CA LEU A 18 -8.48 -3.58 16.96
C LEU A 18 -8.46 -2.66 18.19
N ILE A 19 -7.30 -2.53 18.82
CA ILE A 19 -7.14 -1.67 20.00
C ILE A 19 -6.35 -0.42 19.59
N PRO A 20 -6.86 0.81 19.79
CA PRO A 20 -6.12 2.03 19.49
C PRO A 20 -4.73 2.02 20.15
N ALA A 21 -3.69 2.28 19.36
CA ALA A 21 -2.31 2.30 19.80
C ALA A 21 -1.79 3.74 19.81
N VAL A 22 -1.21 4.17 20.93
CA VAL A 22 -0.44 5.43 20.99
C VAL A 22 1.02 5.07 20.78
N LEU A 23 1.58 5.51 19.66
CA LEU A 23 2.99 5.28 19.34
C LEU A 23 3.87 6.37 19.92
N ASN A 24 5.13 6.03 20.15
CA ASN A 24 6.16 7.03 20.47
C ASN A 24 6.41 7.93 19.24
N GLU A 25 6.59 9.24 19.46
CA GLU A 25 6.83 10.22 18.39
C GLU A 25 8.00 9.85 17.47
N GLU A 26 9.04 9.21 18.01
CA GLU A 26 10.19 8.78 17.21
C GLU A 26 9.80 7.66 16.22
N PHE A 27 8.95 6.73 16.65
CA PHE A 27 8.49 5.62 15.83
C PHE A 27 7.46 6.09 14.78
N GLU A 28 6.60 7.03 15.16
CA GLU A 28 5.70 7.73 14.25
C GLU A 28 6.47 8.45 13.13
N LYS A 29 7.52 9.20 13.47
CA LYS A 29 8.38 9.86 12.48
C LYS A 29 9.06 8.85 11.53
N LYS A 30 9.48 7.68 12.04
CA LYS A 30 10.04 6.59 11.21
C LYS A 30 9.00 6.05 10.24
N PHE A 31 7.76 5.83 10.68
CA PHE A 31 6.65 5.42 9.82
C PHE A 31 6.37 6.45 8.72
N VAL A 32 6.18 7.72 9.09
CA VAL A 32 5.91 8.81 8.15
C VAL A 32 7.02 8.94 7.09
N LYS A 33 8.28 8.88 7.53
CA LYS A 33 9.44 8.92 6.61
C LYS A 33 9.43 7.74 5.64
N LYS A 34 9.09 6.53 6.11
CA LYS A 34 9.08 5.33 5.27
C LYS A 34 7.91 5.31 4.30
N ALA A 35 6.72 5.72 4.73
CA ALA A 35 5.55 5.90 3.86
C ALA A 35 5.84 6.90 2.74
N LYS A 36 6.40 8.07 3.09
CA LYS A 36 6.80 9.09 2.11
C LYS A 36 7.88 8.58 1.16
N SER A 37 8.89 7.86 1.67
CA SER A 37 9.95 7.30 0.83
C SER A 37 9.43 6.22 -0.13
N SER A 38 8.49 5.38 0.31
CA SER A 38 7.88 4.35 -0.53
C SER A 38 7.12 4.98 -1.70
N ALA A 39 6.26 5.96 -1.42
CA ALA A 39 5.49 6.66 -2.44
C ALA A 39 6.38 7.44 -3.42
N ILE A 40 7.46 8.06 -2.94
CA ILE A 40 8.41 8.77 -3.84
C ILE A 40 9.20 7.79 -4.71
N LYS A 41 9.58 6.60 -4.20
CA LYS A 41 10.29 5.57 -4.97
C LYS A 41 9.45 4.98 -6.10
N LEU A 42 8.13 4.96 -5.96
CA LEU A 42 7.20 4.54 -7.01
C LEU A 42 7.29 5.42 -8.26
N ILE A 43 7.64 6.71 -8.12
CA ILE A 43 7.75 7.65 -9.24
C ILE A 43 8.83 7.21 -10.25
N PRO A 44 10.13 7.10 -9.92
CA PRO A 44 11.13 6.69 -10.90
C PRO A 44 10.90 5.27 -11.43
N ILE A 45 10.40 4.34 -10.60
CA ILE A 45 10.06 2.98 -11.04
C ILE A 45 8.97 3.00 -12.11
N SER A 46 7.94 3.83 -11.93
CA SER A 46 6.85 3.95 -12.92
C SER A 46 7.34 4.47 -14.28
N PHE A 47 8.31 5.38 -14.30
CA PHE A 47 8.94 5.85 -15.54
C PHE A 47 9.79 4.76 -16.22
N ILE A 48 10.53 3.96 -15.45
CA ILE A 48 11.31 2.84 -15.99
C ILE A 48 10.37 1.81 -16.63
N VAL A 49 9.29 1.44 -15.94
CA VAL A 49 8.29 0.51 -16.48
C VAL A 49 7.64 1.07 -17.74
N ALA A 50 7.27 2.35 -17.76
CA ALA A 50 6.74 3.00 -18.95
C ALA A 50 7.72 2.97 -20.13
N ALA A 51 9.01 3.23 -19.89
CA ALA A 51 10.06 3.16 -20.91
C ALA A 51 10.24 1.74 -21.47
N VAL A 52 10.26 0.72 -20.61
CA VAL A 52 10.36 -0.69 -21.03
C VAL A 52 9.18 -1.08 -21.91
N VAL A 53 7.96 -0.69 -21.53
CA VAL A 53 6.76 -0.95 -22.34
C VAL A 53 6.84 -0.26 -23.70
N LEU A 54 7.30 1.00 -23.75
CA LEU A 54 7.50 1.72 -25.01
C LEU A 54 8.50 1.01 -25.94
N VAL A 55 9.59 0.46 -25.39
CA VAL A 55 10.57 -0.32 -26.17
C VAL A 55 9.96 -1.62 -26.72
N ILE A 56 9.20 -2.34 -25.88
CA ILE A 56 8.50 -3.57 -26.28
C ILE A 56 7.48 -3.28 -27.40
N LEU A 57 6.75 -2.17 -27.30
CA LEU A 57 5.82 -1.73 -28.33
C LEU A 57 6.51 -1.35 -29.63
N PHE A 58 7.61 -0.60 -29.54
CA PHE A 58 8.39 -0.25 -30.71
C PHE A 58 8.83 -1.51 -31.46
N LEU A 59 9.34 -2.51 -30.73
CA LEU A 59 9.68 -3.82 -31.30
C LEU A 59 8.46 -4.53 -31.92
N LEU A 60 7.33 -4.60 -31.23
CA LEU A 60 6.11 -5.25 -31.73
C LEU A 60 5.53 -4.57 -32.98
N VAL A 61 5.47 -3.24 -33.00
CA VAL A 61 4.95 -2.48 -34.15
C VAL A 61 5.91 -2.57 -35.33
N TYR A 62 7.21 -2.43 -35.09
CA TYR A 62 8.24 -2.46 -36.13
C TYR A 62 8.39 -3.84 -36.78
N PHE A 63 8.41 -4.92 -35.97
CA PHE A 63 8.62 -6.27 -36.48
C PHE A 63 7.33 -7.01 -36.85
N LEU A 64 6.24 -6.87 -36.08
CA LEU A 64 5.02 -7.66 -36.29
C LEU A 64 3.88 -6.89 -36.99
N LYS A 65 4.02 -5.57 -37.24
CA LYS A 65 2.98 -4.71 -37.83
C LYS A 65 1.60 -4.83 -37.15
N LEU A 66 1.57 -5.26 -35.89
CA LEU A 66 0.34 -5.46 -35.11
C LEU A 66 -0.09 -4.13 -34.47
N LEU A 67 -0.79 -3.29 -35.25
CA LEU A 67 -1.36 -2.03 -34.77
C LEU A 67 -2.40 -2.24 -33.64
N ALA A 68 -3.05 -3.40 -33.58
CA ALA A 68 -4.08 -3.70 -32.59
C ALA A 68 -3.57 -3.76 -31.13
N ILE A 69 -2.28 -4.00 -30.90
CA ILE A 69 -1.69 -4.05 -29.54
C ILE A 69 -1.42 -2.63 -28.99
N SER A 70 -1.45 -1.61 -29.86
CA SER A 70 -1.14 -0.21 -29.52
C SER A 70 -2.12 0.43 -28.53
N THR A 71 -3.38 -0.02 -28.44
CA THR A 71 -4.39 0.55 -27.54
C THR A 71 -4.23 0.09 -26.09
N ILE A 72 -3.80 -1.16 -25.85
CA ILE A 72 -3.54 -1.68 -24.48
C ILE A 72 -2.34 -0.96 -23.86
N ALA A 73 -1.37 -0.60 -24.69
CA ALA A 73 -0.20 0.16 -24.29
C ALA A 73 -0.48 1.59 -23.81
N LEU A 74 -1.58 2.20 -24.26
CA LEU A 74 -1.98 3.53 -23.79
C LEU A 74 -2.27 3.53 -22.28
N PHE A 75 -2.72 2.39 -21.73
CA PHE A 75 -2.91 2.23 -20.28
C PHE A 75 -1.59 2.27 -19.49
N CYS A 76 -0.44 1.99 -20.11
CA CYS A 76 0.85 2.08 -19.44
C CYS A 76 1.29 3.53 -19.16
N ILE A 77 0.71 4.52 -19.87
CA ILE A 77 0.90 5.95 -19.57
C ILE A 77 0.15 6.35 -18.28
N ILE A 78 -0.87 5.58 -17.89
CA ILE A 78 -1.64 5.84 -16.66
C ILE A 78 -0.83 5.48 -15.42
N PHE A 79 0.11 4.53 -15.51
CA PHE A 79 0.96 4.13 -14.38
C PHE A 79 1.78 5.28 -13.77
N PRO A 80 2.55 6.08 -14.55
CA PRO A 80 3.27 7.22 -13.98
C PRO A 80 2.33 8.31 -13.45
N ILE A 81 1.17 8.52 -14.07
CA ILE A 81 0.15 9.45 -13.56
C ILE A 81 -0.37 8.98 -12.19
N TYR A 82 -0.64 7.68 -12.05
CA TYR A 82 -1.06 7.07 -10.80
C TYR A 82 0.02 7.18 -9.72
N ALA A 83 1.29 6.90 -10.04
CA ALA A 83 2.39 7.00 -9.08
C ALA A 83 2.59 8.44 -8.57
N ILE A 84 2.43 9.44 -9.45
CA ILE A 84 2.45 10.86 -9.05
C ILE A 84 1.26 11.17 -8.14
N TYR A 85 0.05 10.77 -8.54
CA TYR A 85 -1.16 10.97 -7.74
C TYR A 85 -1.01 10.35 -6.34
N ASP A 86 -0.49 9.13 -6.26
CA ASP A 86 -0.30 8.42 -5.01
C ASP A 86 0.72 9.12 -4.08
N ALA A 87 1.82 9.60 -4.63
CA ALA A 87 2.79 10.41 -3.89
C ALA A 87 2.17 11.70 -3.33
N PHE A 88 1.35 12.41 -4.12
CA PHE A 88 0.64 13.60 -3.66
C PHE A 88 -0.43 13.29 -2.62
N ALA A 89 -1.21 12.22 -2.82
CA ALA A 89 -2.26 11.80 -1.90
C ALA A 89 -1.67 11.37 -0.56
N THR A 90 -0.59 10.59 -0.56
CA THR A 90 0.14 10.16 0.63
C THR A 90 0.73 11.36 1.37
N SER A 91 1.36 12.29 0.66
CA SER A 91 1.91 13.52 1.26
C SER A 91 0.81 14.41 1.87
N LYS A 92 -0.35 14.52 1.21
CA LYS A 92 -1.51 15.26 1.72
C LYS A 92 -2.10 14.58 2.97
N ALA A 93 -2.22 13.25 2.98
CA ALA A 93 -2.70 12.49 4.13
C ALA A 93 -1.80 12.67 5.35
N ILE A 94 -0.48 12.60 5.15
CA ILE A 94 0.51 12.88 6.20
C ILE A 94 0.38 14.31 6.72
N LYS A 95 0.26 15.31 5.83
CA LYS A 95 0.12 16.73 6.22
C LYS A 95 -1.17 16.97 7.03
N ASN A 96 -2.23 16.24 6.71
CA ASN A 96 -3.51 16.32 7.39
C ASN A 96 -3.59 15.47 8.66
N HIS A 97 -2.51 14.78 9.05
CA HIS A 97 -2.51 13.80 10.14
C HIS A 97 -3.61 12.72 9.99
N ASP A 98 -3.96 12.34 8.75
CA ASP A 98 -4.92 11.27 8.47
C ASP A 98 -4.23 9.91 8.49
N TYR A 99 -3.70 9.58 9.67
CA TYR A 99 -3.16 8.27 10.00
C TYR A 99 -3.55 7.86 11.41
N GLU A 100 -3.84 6.58 11.58
CA GLU A 100 -4.31 6.00 12.84
C GLU A 100 -3.57 4.69 13.07
N PHE A 101 -3.28 4.38 14.34
CA PHE A 101 -2.54 3.19 14.73
C PHE A 101 -3.38 2.32 15.65
N TYR A 102 -3.34 1.01 15.41
CA TYR A 102 -4.09 0.03 16.18
C TYR A 102 -3.22 -1.20 16.44
N TYR A 103 -3.37 -1.84 17.58
CA TYR A 103 -2.91 -3.21 17.79
C TYR A 103 -3.93 -4.17 17.20
N GLY A 104 -3.45 -5.14 16.42
CA GLY A 104 -4.24 -6.21 15.84
C GLY A 104 -3.50 -7.54 15.90
N GLU A 105 -4.22 -8.62 15.61
CA GLU A 105 -3.69 -9.98 15.59
C GLU A 105 -3.66 -10.53 14.17
N VAL A 106 -2.52 -11.10 13.77
CA VAL A 106 -2.37 -11.74 12.45
C VAL A 106 -3.17 -13.04 12.43
N VAL A 107 -4.08 -13.19 11.45
CA VAL A 107 -4.88 -14.40 11.28
C VAL A 107 -4.19 -15.36 10.33
N ASN A 108 -3.78 -14.86 9.16
CA ASN A 108 -3.15 -15.70 8.14
C ASN A 108 -2.29 -14.87 7.16
N LYS A 109 -1.39 -15.55 6.46
CA LYS A 109 -0.62 -14.99 5.34
C LYS A 109 -1.31 -15.36 4.03
N THR A 110 -1.48 -14.39 3.14
CA THR A 110 -2.00 -14.58 1.79
C THR A 110 -0.88 -14.95 0.82
N ASP A 111 -1.22 -15.61 -0.29
CA ASP A 111 -0.27 -16.09 -1.31
C ASP A 111 0.60 -14.97 -1.92
N ASN A 112 0.10 -13.72 -1.89
CA ASN A 112 0.82 -12.56 -2.41
C ASN A 112 1.79 -11.94 -1.37
N GLY A 113 2.00 -12.57 -0.22
CA GLY A 113 2.87 -12.07 0.85
C GLY A 113 2.26 -10.98 1.73
N ASN A 114 0.97 -10.67 1.56
CA ASN A 114 0.20 -9.80 2.46
C ASN A 114 -0.39 -10.62 3.62
N TYR A 115 -0.84 -9.95 4.67
CA TYR A 115 -1.40 -10.57 5.87
C TYR A 115 -2.86 -10.18 6.06
N GLN A 116 -3.63 -11.10 6.64
CA GLN A 116 -4.98 -10.84 7.14
C GLN A 116 -4.92 -10.55 8.63
N ILE A 117 -5.63 -9.52 9.06
CA ILE A 117 -5.73 -9.12 10.46
C ILE A 117 -7.14 -9.38 10.96
N LYS A 118 -7.26 -9.83 12.21
CA LYS A 118 -8.54 -10.11 12.85
C LYS A 118 -9.42 -8.86 12.87
N GLY A 119 -10.72 -9.02 12.58
CA GLY A 119 -11.69 -7.91 12.51
C GLY A 119 -11.68 -7.10 11.21
N LEU A 120 -10.59 -7.14 10.42
CA LEU A 120 -10.45 -6.39 9.17
C LEU A 120 -10.94 -7.16 7.92
N GLY A 121 -11.64 -8.28 8.13
CA GLY A 121 -12.23 -9.09 7.06
C GLY A 121 -11.19 -9.59 6.05
N ASP A 122 -11.48 -9.40 4.75
CA ASP A 122 -10.61 -9.80 3.64
C ASP A 122 -9.59 -8.72 3.23
N LEU A 123 -9.44 -7.65 4.02
CA LEU A 123 -8.46 -6.61 3.71
C LEU A 123 -7.04 -7.19 3.80
N LYS A 124 -6.30 -7.04 2.70
CA LYS A 124 -4.91 -7.47 2.59
C LYS A 124 -4.01 -6.37 3.10
N VAL A 125 -3.26 -6.65 4.16
CA VAL A 125 -2.38 -5.69 4.82
C VAL A 125 -0.93 -6.02 4.50
N ALA A 126 -0.19 -5.07 3.93
CA ALA A 126 1.22 -5.25 3.58
C ALA A 126 2.12 -4.85 4.76
N VAL A 127 3.31 -5.46 4.86
CA VAL A 127 4.31 -5.05 5.87
C VAL A 127 5.09 -3.86 5.34
N LEU A 128 5.01 -2.74 6.05
CA LEU A 128 5.78 -1.53 5.71
C LEU A 128 7.03 -1.40 6.58
N LEU A 129 6.99 -1.77 7.86
CA LEU A 129 8.09 -1.59 8.80
C LEU A 129 8.13 -2.71 9.85
N GLY A 130 9.32 -3.15 10.25
CA GLY A 130 9.51 -4.22 11.24
C GLY A 130 9.87 -5.56 10.61
N LYS A 131 9.51 -6.65 11.28
CA LYS A 131 9.91 -8.02 10.92
C LYS A 131 9.53 -8.37 9.49
N LYS A 132 10.38 -9.18 8.87
CA LYS A 132 10.18 -9.67 7.49
C LYS A 132 8.97 -10.60 7.37
N GLU A 133 8.68 -11.37 8.41
CA GLU A 133 7.54 -12.30 8.45
C GLU A 133 6.88 -12.33 9.83
N TYR A 134 5.57 -12.57 9.82
CA TYR A 134 4.73 -12.75 11.01
C TYR A 134 3.98 -14.07 10.90
N ASN A 135 3.80 -14.74 12.03
CA ASN A 135 3.01 -15.97 12.12
C ASN A 135 1.56 -15.64 12.53
N ALA A 136 0.65 -16.59 12.28
CA ALA A 136 -0.69 -16.49 12.81
C ALA A 136 -0.66 -16.44 14.35
N GLY A 137 -1.43 -15.52 14.94
CA GLY A 137 -1.47 -15.24 16.38
C GLY A 137 -0.49 -14.15 16.83
N ASP A 138 0.41 -13.67 15.97
CA ASP A 138 1.31 -12.58 16.33
C ASP A 138 0.54 -11.26 16.50
N ARG A 139 0.85 -10.54 17.58
CA ARG A 139 0.37 -9.18 17.79
C ARG A 139 1.22 -8.20 16.98
N VAL A 140 0.56 -7.39 16.16
CA VAL A 140 1.18 -6.40 15.28
C VAL A 140 0.52 -5.05 15.45
N ILE A 141 1.21 -3.98 15.06
CA ILE A 141 0.61 -2.66 14.97
C ILE A 141 0.16 -2.47 13.52
N VAL A 142 -1.13 -2.25 13.32
CA VAL A 142 -1.74 -1.87 12.05
C VAL A 142 -1.82 -0.36 11.99
N ALA A 143 -1.14 0.22 11.02
CA ALA A 143 -1.22 1.62 10.66
C ALA A 143 -2.18 1.80 9.49
N ARG A 144 -3.26 2.56 9.70
CA ARG A 144 -4.07 3.12 8.62
C ARG A 144 -3.42 4.42 8.17
N LEU A 145 -3.20 4.57 6.87
CA LEU A 145 -2.82 5.83 6.24
C LEU A 145 -3.71 6.03 5.03
N LYS A 146 -4.53 7.09 5.01
CA LYS A 146 -5.53 7.34 3.95
C LYS A 146 -6.50 6.14 3.82
N ASP A 147 -6.38 5.35 2.75
CA ASP A 147 -7.22 4.19 2.44
C ASP A 147 -6.41 2.89 2.42
N GLU A 148 -5.19 2.92 2.96
CA GLU A 148 -4.29 1.78 2.98
C GLU A 148 -4.03 1.32 4.42
N LEU A 149 -3.88 0.01 4.57
CA LEU A 149 -3.49 -0.63 5.82
C LEU A 149 -2.09 -1.19 5.67
N ASN A 150 -1.25 -0.88 6.65
CA ASN A 150 0.13 -1.31 6.70
C ASN A 150 0.45 -1.90 8.07
N ILE A 151 1.14 -3.03 8.11
CA ILE A 151 1.72 -3.54 9.35
C ILE A 151 3.02 -2.79 9.63
N ILE A 152 3.13 -2.33 10.87
CA ILE A 152 4.36 -1.82 11.47
C ILE A 152 4.66 -2.60 12.74
N SER A 153 5.94 -2.84 13.01
CA SER A 153 6.42 -3.36 14.28
C SER A 153 7.68 -2.62 14.67
N GLU A 154 7.80 -2.28 15.94
CA GLU A 154 9.10 -2.03 16.55
C GLU A 154 9.82 -3.39 16.50
N GLU A 155 10.88 -3.50 15.70
CA GLU A 155 11.80 -4.64 15.77
C GLU A 155 12.62 -4.55 17.05
#